data_AF-A6FX92-F1
#
_entry.id   AF-A6FX92-F1
#
_cell.length_a   1.000
_cell.length_b   1.000
_cell.length_c   1.000
_cell.angle_alpha   90.00
_cell.angle_beta   90.00
_cell.angle_gamma   90.00
#
_symmetry.space_group_name_H-M   'P 1'
#
loop_
_entity.id
_entity.type
_entity.pdbx_description
1 polymer ?
#
loop_
_entity_poly.entity_id
_entity_poly.type
_entity_poly.pdbx_seq_one_letter_code
_entity_poly.pdbx_strand_id
1 'polypeptide(L)'
;MNYRTKTIVRGFRFAVPAFLLGLVLHFTGFTNFDEVHKMFGLEDWRLFLTFGVAVVLTMVGVHSVRAKERARLPRGTMHPGILPGAALFGVGWALTGACPGVVFAQLGEGQLMALISLVGIFIGNAIYSVAHRRWFRWDTGSCEAG
;
A
#
# COMPACT_ATOMS: atom_id res chain seq x y z
N MET A 1 -29.61 -20.70 0.60
CA MET A 1 -29.52 -19.89 -0.65
C MET A 1 -28.27 -19.00 -0.59
N ASN A 2 -27.20 -19.46 -1.25
CA ASN A 2 -25.96 -18.80 -1.72
C ASN A 2 -25.18 -17.73 -0.91
N TYR A 3 -24.29 -18.19 -0.02
CA TYR A 3 -23.09 -17.43 0.38
C TYR A 3 -21.94 -17.52 -0.64
N ARG A 4 -21.81 -18.65 -1.34
CA ARG A 4 -20.67 -18.96 -2.24
C ARG A 4 -20.62 -18.08 -3.49
N THR A 5 -21.78 -17.73 -4.06
CA THR A 5 -21.86 -16.82 -5.24
C THR A 5 -21.49 -15.38 -4.89
N LYS A 6 -21.84 -14.90 -3.69
CA LYS A 6 -21.49 -13.54 -3.24
C LYS A 6 -19.99 -13.34 -3.10
N THR A 7 -19.24 -14.40 -2.77
CA THR A 7 -17.78 -14.38 -2.65
C THR A 7 -17.08 -14.34 -4.01
N ILE A 8 -17.58 -15.06 -5.01
CA ILE A 8 -17.01 -15.06 -6.37
C ILE A 8 -17.21 -13.70 -7.06
N VAL A 9 -18.41 -13.11 -6.95
CA VAL A 9 -18.69 -11.79 -7.54
C VAL A 9 -17.92 -10.69 -6.80
N ARG A 10 -17.71 -10.81 -5.48
CA ARG A 10 -16.80 -9.92 -4.73
C ARG A 10 -15.34 -10.11 -5.12
N GLY A 11 -14.88 -11.34 -5.28
CA GLY A 11 -13.53 -11.67 -5.72
C GLY A 11 -13.21 -11.04 -7.07
N PHE A 12 -14.12 -11.17 -8.03
CA PHE A 12 -13.98 -10.54 -9.34
C PHE A 12 -13.97 -9.01 -9.26
N ARG A 13 -14.77 -8.42 -8.35
CA ARG A 13 -14.83 -6.97 -8.15
C ARG A 13 -13.54 -6.35 -7.59
N PHE A 14 -12.69 -7.13 -6.92
CA PHE A 14 -11.37 -6.69 -6.45
C PHE A 14 -10.23 -7.15 -7.35
N ALA A 15 -10.39 -8.25 -8.09
CA ALA A 15 -9.40 -8.75 -9.02
C ALA A 15 -9.18 -7.79 -10.21
N VAL A 16 -10.26 -7.22 -10.77
CA VAL A 16 -10.16 -6.27 -11.89
C VAL A 16 -9.32 -5.03 -11.56
N PRO A 17 -9.59 -4.28 -10.47
CA PRO A 17 -8.75 -3.12 -10.14
C PRO A 17 -7.32 -3.50 -9.74
N ALA A 18 -7.11 -4.66 -9.10
CA ALA A 18 -5.76 -5.14 -8.78
C ALA A 18 -4.96 -5.48 -10.04
N PHE A 19 -5.58 -6.13 -11.02
CA PHE A 19 -4.98 -6.43 -12.31
C PHE A 19 -4.67 -5.15 -13.10
N LEU A 20 -5.60 -4.20 -13.14
CA LEU A 20 -5.39 -2.91 -13.79
C LEU A 20 -4.25 -2.13 -13.14
N LEU A 21 -4.16 -2.14 -11.81
CA LEU A 21 -3.04 -1.52 -11.09
C LEU A 21 -1.70 -2.16 -11.49
N GLY A 22 -1.63 -3.49 -11.50
CA GLY A 22 -0.43 -4.21 -11.94
C GLY A 22 -0.05 -3.87 -13.39
N LEU A 23 -1.03 -3.80 -14.29
CA LEU A 23 -0.82 -3.43 -15.70
C LEU A 23 -0.29 -2.00 -15.84
N VAL A 24 -0.87 -1.05 -15.11
CA VAL A 24 -0.40 0.34 -15.10
C VAL A 24 1.03 0.41 -14.56
N LEU A 25 1.32 -0.27 -13.46
CA LEU A 25 2.67 -0.30 -12.87
C LEU A 25 3.70 -0.85 -13.85
N HIS A 26 3.38 -1.94 -14.55
CA HIS A 26 4.22 -2.50 -15.62
C HIS A 26 4.49 -1.48 -16.73
N PHE A 27 3.44 -0.84 -17.27
CA PHE A 27 3.61 0.15 -18.33
C PHE A 27 4.32 1.43 -17.89
N THR A 28 4.24 1.77 -16.61
CA THR A 28 4.92 2.95 -16.06
C THR A 28 6.38 2.69 -15.68
N GLY A 29 6.88 1.45 -15.76
CA GLY A 29 8.28 1.12 -15.44
C GLY A 29 8.64 1.19 -13.95
N PHE A 30 7.66 1.43 -13.07
CA PHE A 30 7.81 1.46 -11.61
C PHE A 30 8.33 0.14 -11.00
N THR A 31 8.40 -0.93 -11.79
CA THR A 31 9.01 -2.22 -11.40
C THR A 31 10.54 -2.18 -11.38
N ASN A 32 11.18 -1.21 -12.04
CA ASN A 32 12.63 -1.04 -12.02
C ASN A 32 13.09 -0.07 -10.93
N PHE A 33 14.09 -0.50 -10.15
CA PHE A 33 14.65 0.31 -9.06
C PHE A 33 15.34 1.58 -9.57
N ASP A 34 16.04 1.49 -10.72
CA ASP A 34 16.75 2.63 -11.31
C ASP A 34 15.84 3.78 -11.73
N GLU A 35 14.63 3.51 -12.22
CA GLU A 35 13.66 4.55 -12.60
C GLU A 35 13.06 5.24 -11.37
N VAL A 36 12.78 4.47 -10.31
CA VAL A 36 12.30 5.03 -9.05
C VAL A 36 13.38 5.91 -8.40
N HIS A 37 14.64 5.53 -8.50
CA HIS A 37 15.75 6.33 -7.97
C HIS A 37 15.89 7.68 -8.72
N LYS A 38 15.74 7.68 -10.05
CA LYS A 38 15.73 8.90 -10.88
C LYS A 38 14.56 9.83 -10.59
N MET A 39 13.42 9.26 -10.18
CA MET A 39 12.26 10.04 -9.76
C MET A 39 12.53 10.85 -8.47
N PHE A 40 13.28 10.30 -7.52
CA PHE A 40 13.70 11.05 -6.31
C PHE A 40 14.78 12.09 -6.60
N GLY A 41 15.58 11.90 -7.65
CA GLY A 41 16.53 12.88 -8.17
C GLY A 41 15.91 14.05 -8.94
N LEU A 42 14.57 14.09 -9.10
CA LEU A 42 13.82 15.07 -9.91
C LEU A 42 14.23 15.10 -11.39
N GLU A 43 14.92 14.08 -11.88
CA GLU A 43 15.41 14.00 -13.25
C GLU A 43 14.27 13.59 -14.22
N ASP A 44 13.33 12.76 -13.73
CA ASP A 44 12.16 12.29 -14.47
C ASP A 44 10.86 12.95 -13.99
N TRP A 45 10.52 14.09 -14.61
CA TRP A 45 9.29 14.84 -14.32
C TRP A 45 8.00 14.03 -14.61
N ARG A 46 8.05 13.12 -15.60
CA ARG A 46 6.92 12.26 -15.99
C ARG A 46 6.49 11.34 -14.84
N LEU A 47 7.43 10.66 -14.21
CA LEU A 47 7.15 9.68 -13.16
C LEU A 47 6.64 10.38 -11.89
N PHE A 48 7.25 11.51 -11.56
CA PHE A 48 6.84 12.37 -10.44
C PHE A 48 5.41 12.89 -10.61
N LEU A 49 5.06 13.45 -11.78
CA LEU A 49 3.70 13.92 -12.06
C LEU A 49 2.67 12.78 -12.06
N THR A 50 3.03 11.62 -12.60
CA THR A 50 2.12 10.46 -12.62
C THR A 50 1.78 10.01 -11.21
N PHE A 51 2.79 9.90 -10.33
CA PHE A 51 2.58 9.59 -8.92
C PHE A 51 1.77 10.68 -8.20
N GLY A 52 2.09 11.96 -8.43
CA GLY A 52 1.37 13.10 -7.86
C GLY A 52 -0.11 13.11 -8.23
N VAL A 53 -0.44 12.91 -9.52
CA VAL A 53 -1.82 12.83 -9.99
C VAL A 53 -2.55 11.64 -9.38
N ALA A 54 -1.89 10.47 -9.27
CA ALA A 54 -2.47 9.30 -8.63
C ALA A 54 -2.83 9.55 -7.15
N VAL A 55 -1.95 10.24 -6.40
CA VAL A 55 -2.21 10.63 -5.00
C VAL A 55 -3.39 11.59 -4.90
N VAL A 56 -3.44 12.62 -5.75
CA VAL A 56 -4.54 13.60 -5.77
C VAL A 56 -5.86 12.93 -6.12
N LEU A 57 -5.89 12.08 -7.15
CA LEU A 57 -7.09 11.31 -7.53
C LEU A 57 -7.57 10.40 -6.39
N THR A 58 -6.64 9.75 -5.69
CA THR A 58 -6.98 8.90 -4.54
C THR A 58 -7.55 9.74 -3.40
N MET A 59 -6.97 10.91 -3.11
CA MET A 59 -7.45 11.82 -2.09
C MET A 59 -8.87 12.30 -2.40
N VAL A 60 -9.13 12.74 -3.64
CA VAL A 60 -10.46 13.17 -4.09
C VAL A 60 -11.46 12.01 -4.06
N GLY A 61 -11.06 10.82 -4.49
CA GLY A 61 -11.89 9.61 -4.45
C GLY A 61 -12.30 9.24 -3.03
N VAL A 62 -11.35 9.18 -2.10
CA VAL A 62 -11.62 8.90 -0.68
C VAL A 62 -12.49 10.00 -0.06
N HIS A 63 -12.24 11.27 -0.37
CA HIS A 63 -13.06 12.38 0.10
C HIS A 63 -14.51 12.28 -0.39
N SER A 64 -14.71 11.94 -1.67
CA SER A 64 -16.03 11.76 -2.28
C SER A 64 -16.80 10.59 -1.67
N VAL A 65 -16.12 9.48 -1.40
CA VAL A 65 -16.72 8.31 -0.72
C VAL A 65 -17.07 8.64 0.73
N ARG A 66 -16.19 9.37 1.44
CA ARG A 66 -16.46 9.85 2.81
C ARG A 66 -17.66 10.79 2.88
N ALA A 67 -17.87 11.62 1.85
CA ALA A 67 -19.02 12.51 1.77
C ALA A 67 -20.35 11.74 1.61
N LYS A 68 -20.33 10.62 0.87
CA LYS A 68 -21.53 9.84 0.53
C LYS A 68 -21.88 8.73 1.54
N GLU A 69 -20.89 8.05 2.10
CA GLU A 69 -21.07 6.94 3.06
C GLU A 69 -20.46 7.25 4.44
N ARG A 70 -20.83 8.40 5.01
CA ARG A 70 -20.32 8.97 6.28
C ARG A 70 -20.31 7.99 7.49
N ALA A 71 -20.96 6.83 7.38
CA ALA A 71 -21.12 5.82 8.44
C ALA A 71 -20.28 4.54 8.29
N ARG A 72 -19.64 4.25 7.14
CA ARG A 72 -18.95 2.94 6.92
C ARG A 72 -17.43 2.98 6.84
N LEU A 73 -16.81 4.17 6.88
CA LEU A 73 -15.36 4.23 7.03
C LEU A 73 -15.03 4.30 8.53
N PRO A 74 -14.32 3.30 9.10
CA PRO A 74 -13.84 3.41 10.45
C PRO A 74 -12.99 4.67 10.53
N ARG A 75 -13.39 5.60 11.40
CA ARG A 75 -12.58 6.77 11.70
C ARG A 75 -11.36 6.27 12.43
N GLY A 76 -10.22 6.22 11.73
CA GLY A 76 -8.95 5.89 12.36
C GLY A 76 -8.72 6.85 13.52
N THR A 77 -8.86 6.36 14.75
CA THR A 77 -8.47 7.10 15.94
C THR A 77 -6.97 7.35 15.84
N MET A 78 -6.56 8.61 15.94
CA MET A 78 -5.16 8.99 15.86
C MET A 78 -4.41 8.38 17.05
N HIS A 79 -3.70 7.28 16.82
CA HIS A 79 -2.84 6.67 17.81
C HIS A 79 -1.42 7.25 17.72
N PRO A 80 -0.74 7.41 18.87
CA PRO A 80 0.64 7.90 18.91
C PRO A 80 1.61 7.01 18.13
N GLY A 81 1.25 5.74 17.89
CA GLY A 81 2.03 4.80 17.06
C GLY A 81 1.97 5.05 15.56
N ILE A 82 1.04 5.86 15.06
CA ILE A 82 0.89 6.12 13.62
C ILE A 82 2.07 6.94 13.08
N LEU A 83 2.50 7.96 13.82
CA LEU A 83 3.58 8.85 13.38
C LEU A 83 4.93 8.13 13.24
N PRO A 84 5.44 7.38 14.25
CA PRO A 84 6.69 6.63 14.10
C PRO A 84 6.59 5.52 13.07
N GLY A 85 5.42 4.85 12.96
CA GLY A 85 5.19 3.84 11.93
C GLY A 85 5.21 4.41 10.51
N ALA A 86 4.55 5.54 10.29
CA ALA A 86 4.55 6.23 9.00
C ALA A 86 5.95 6.74 8.62
N ALA A 87 6.71 7.26 9.58
CA ALA A 87 8.10 7.68 9.35
C ALA A 87 9.00 6.49 8.96
N LEU A 88 8.95 5.38 9.71
CA LEU A 88 9.72 4.17 9.40
C LEU A 88 9.34 3.58 8.02
N PHE A 89 8.05 3.55 7.71
CA PHE A 89 7.57 3.09 6.42
C PHE A 89 8.03 4.00 5.27
N GLY A 90 7.96 5.32 5.46
CA GLY A 90 8.42 6.30 4.47
C GLY A 90 9.93 6.20 4.20
N VAL A 91 10.74 6.08 5.26
CA VAL A 91 12.19 5.87 5.13
C VAL A 91 12.49 4.54 4.43
N GLY A 92 11.79 3.47 4.79
CA GLY A 92 11.92 2.17 4.13
C GLY A 92 11.62 2.26 2.63
N TRP A 93 10.52 2.90 2.24
CA TRP A 93 10.17 3.10 0.83
C TRP A 93 11.18 3.98 0.09
N ALA A 94 11.71 5.03 0.72
CA ALA A 94 12.74 5.88 0.11
C ALA A 94 14.07 5.12 -0.12
N LEU A 95 14.42 4.19 0.77
CA LEU A 95 15.63 3.38 0.64
C LEU A 95 15.48 2.25 -0.40
N THR A 96 14.31 1.59 -0.44
CA THR A 96 14.10 0.41 -1.28
C THR A 96 13.37 0.69 -2.59
N GLY A 97 12.79 1.88 -2.77
CA GLY A 97 11.98 2.24 -3.93
C GLY A 97 10.74 1.37 -4.14
N ALA A 98 10.46 0.42 -3.24
CA ALA A 98 9.48 -0.63 -3.42
C ALA A 98 8.43 -0.56 -2.31
N CYS A 99 7.18 -0.38 -2.71
CA CYS A 99 6.03 -0.46 -1.81
C CYS A 99 5.36 -1.84 -1.96
N PRO A 100 4.53 -2.31 -1.01
CA PRO A 100 3.95 -3.64 -1.08
C PRO A 100 3.22 -3.93 -2.40
N GLY A 101 2.55 -2.94 -2.99
CA GLY A 101 1.88 -3.08 -4.28
C GLY A 101 2.85 -3.30 -5.46
N VAL A 102 3.98 -2.59 -5.47
CA VAL A 102 5.01 -2.76 -6.51
C VAL A 102 5.73 -4.09 -6.36
N VAL A 103 6.00 -4.54 -5.13
CA VAL A 103 6.61 -5.85 -4.87
C VAL A 103 5.74 -6.98 -5.42
N PHE A 104 4.41 -6.93 -5.24
CA PHE A 104 3.50 -7.91 -5.83
C PHE A 104 3.48 -7.88 -7.37
N ALA A 105 3.61 -6.70 -7.98
CA ALA A 105 3.71 -6.58 -9.43
C ALA A 105 5.04 -7.17 -9.97
N GLN A 106 6.17 -6.86 -9.33
CA GLN A 106 7.49 -7.40 -9.70
C GLN A 106 7.57 -8.92 -9.53
N LEU A 107 6.88 -9.48 -8.52
CA LEU A 107 6.76 -10.94 -8.34
C LEU A 107 6.01 -11.60 -9.49
N GLY A 108 5.02 -10.91 -10.07
CA GLY A 108 4.32 -11.36 -11.28
C GLY A 108 5.19 -11.34 -12.54
N GLU A 109 6.18 -10.45 -12.59
CA GLU A 109 7.19 -10.38 -13.68
C GLU A 109 8.35 -11.36 -13.50
N GLY A 110 8.48 -12.01 -12.33
CA GLY A 110 9.56 -12.95 -12.04
C GLY A 110 10.89 -12.29 -11.62
N GLN A 111 10.88 -11.04 -11.17
CA GLN A 111 12.10 -10.38 -10.70
C GLN A 111 12.55 -10.94 -9.34
N LEU A 112 13.81 -11.39 -9.25
CA LEU A 112 14.41 -11.91 -8.01
C LEU A 112 14.45 -10.88 -6.88
N MET A 113 14.56 -9.58 -7.21
CA MET A 113 14.61 -8.50 -6.23
C MET A 113 13.32 -8.38 -5.42
N ALA A 114 12.18 -8.74 -6.02
CA ALA A 114 10.88 -8.75 -5.33
C ALA A 114 10.86 -9.74 -4.16
N LEU A 115 11.54 -10.87 -4.28
CA LEU A 115 11.58 -11.89 -3.24
C LEU A 115 12.33 -11.39 -2.00
N ILE A 116 13.42 -10.65 -2.19
CA ILE A 116 14.22 -10.07 -1.10
C ILE A 116 13.41 -9.00 -0.36
N SER A 117 12.76 -8.09 -1.10
CA SER A 117 11.89 -7.08 -0.49
C SER A 117 10.70 -7.70 0.23
N LEU A 118 10.09 -8.76 -0.34
CA LEU A 118 8.98 -9.47 0.28
C LEU A 118 9.40 -10.11 1.61
N VAL A 119 10.54 -10.82 1.63
CA VAL A 119 11.10 -11.39 2.87
C VAL A 119 11.39 -10.30 3.90
N GLY A 120 11.95 -9.16 3.48
CA GLY A 120 12.16 -8.00 4.35
C GLY A 120 10.87 -7.45 4.97
N ILE A 121 9.79 -7.37 4.20
CA ILE A 121 8.46 -6.96 4.70
C ILE A 121 7.94 -7.97 5.74
N PHE A 122 8.05 -9.27 5.47
CA PHE A 122 7.62 -10.31 6.41
C PHE A 122 8.40 -10.28 7.71
N ILE A 123 9.73 -10.17 7.63
CA ILE A 123 10.61 -10.08 8.80
C ILE A 123 10.33 -8.79 9.57
N GLY A 124 10.22 -7.64 8.89
CA GLY A 124 9.91 -6.36 9.51
C GLY A 124 8.57 -6.38 10.24
N ASN A 125 7.53 -6.96 9.62
CA ASN A 125 6.22 -7.13 10.24
C ASN A 125 6.27 -8.10 11.44
N ALA A 126 7.03 -9.20 11.34
CA ALA A 126 7.21 -10.13 12.45
C ALA A 126 7.91 -9.45 13.65
N ILE A 127 9.01 -8.74 13.41
CA ILE A 127 9.73 -7.99 14.44
C ILE A 127 8.83 -6.92 15.05
N TYR A 128 8.13 -6.14 14.22
CA TYR A 128 7.20 -5.13 14.71
C TYR A 128 6.08 -5.75 15.55
N SER A 129 5.53 -6.90 15.15
CA SER A 129 4.47 -7.59 15.91
C SER A 129 4.94 -8.04 17.29
N VAL A 130 6.17 -8.53 17.40
CA VAL A 130 6.78 -8.98 18.67
C VAL A 130 7.18 -7.78 19.53
N ALA A 131 7.80 -6.76 18.93
CA ALA A 131 8.18 -5.53 19.61
C ALA A 131 6.96 -4.76 20.13
N HIS A 132 5.89 -4.72 19.35
CA HIS A 132 4.61 -4.14 19.75
C HIS A 132 4.01 -4.90 20.94
N ARG A 133 3.94 -6.23 20.89
CA ARG A 133 3.48 -7.05 22.03
C ARG A 133 4.30 -6.86 23.30
N ARG A 134 5.61 -6.63 23.17
CA ARG A 134 6.55 -6.58 24.30
C ARG A 134 6.73 -5.18 24.90
N TRP A 135 6.76 -4.13 24.07
CA TRP A 135 7.06 -2.75 24.46
C TRP A 135 5.91 -1.79 24.22
N PHE A 136 5.36 -1.78 22.99
CA PHE A 136 4.36 -0.80 22.59
C PHE A 136 2.95 -1.37 22.64
N ARG A 137 2.32 -1.39 23.82
CA ARG A 137 0.89 -1.72 23.97
C ARG A 137 -0.02 -0.57 23.52
N TRP A 138 0.25 0.04 22.36
CA TRP A 138 -0.64 1.09 21.85
C TRP A 138 -1.99 0.48 21.50
N ASP A 139 -3.06 1.07 22.04
CA ASP A 139 -4.42 0.62 21.79
C ASP A 139 -4.66 0.53 20.28
N THR A 140 -4.95 -0.66 19.77
CA THR A 140 -5.39 -0.83 18.38
C THR A 140 -6.89 -0.55 18.37
N GLY A 141 -7.28 0.71 18.57
CA GLY A 141 -8.69 1.16 18.63
C GLY A 141 -9.52 0.86 17.37
N SER A 142 -8.97 0.14 16.40
CA SER A 142 -9.66 -0.36 15.21
C SER A 142 -10.60 -1.54 15.47
N CYS A 143 -10.56 -2.19 16.65
CA CYS A 143 -11.40 -3.35 16.98
C CYS A 143 -12.69 -3.03 17.76
N GLU A 144 -12.95 -1.77 18.15
CA GLU A 144 -14.11 -1.42 18.98
C GLU A 144 -15.21 -0.62 18.24
N ALA A 145 -15.06 -0.39 16.93
CA ALA A 145 -16.10 0.22 16.10
C ALA A 145 -16.94 -0.87 15.40
N GLY A 146 -17.67 -1.66 16.20
CA GLY A 146 -18.65 -2.65 15.76
C GLY A 146 -20.03 -2.33 16.27
#